data_AF-D7G321-F1
#
_entry.id   AF-D7G321-F1
#
_cell.length_a   1.000
_cell.length_b   1.000
_cell.length_c   1.000
_cell.angle_alpha   90.00
_cell.angle_beta   90.00
_cell.angle_gamma   90.00
#
_symmetry.space_group_name_H-M   'P 1'
#
loop_
_entity.id
_entity.type
_entity.pdbx_description
1 polymer ?
#
loop_
_entity_poly.entity_id
_entity_poly.type
_entity_poly.pdbx_seq_one_letter_code
_entity_poly.pdbx_strand_id
1 'polypeptide(L)'
;MWKEGRMLPEIKSSVFWECSPAYNGGDSLFHSKIKSAARVLPAKTPADRNPFAMHLRRARGVPVSFRSSSTPSTTLVIPPDSGKNFSHIGNFYKHSTLGERKALWRKVAIELEKKLARGETVYVSTHGGGVHWVHVRLSLTPRYNVTDVAYVA
;
A
#
# COMPACT_ATOMS: atom_id res chain seq x y z
N MET A 1 8.80 -3.29 -13.74
CA MET A 1 7.71 -4.26 -14.01
C MET A 1 7.09 -4.81 -12.71
N TRP A 2 5.92 -4.29 -12.31
CA TRP A 2 5.08 -4.79 -11.19
C TRP A 2 4.08 -5.87 -11.66
N LYS A 3 4.41 -6.65 -12.70
CA LYS A 3 3.49 -7.68 -13.21
C LYS A 3 3.23 -8.71 -12.11
N GLU A 4 1.95 -8.88 -11.77
CA GLU A 4 1.42 -9.89 -10.85
C GLU A 4 1.87 -9.81 -9.37
N GLY A 5 2.53 -8.73 -8.92
CA GLY A 5 2.97 -8.62 -7.52
C GLY A 5 4.01 -9.67 -7.11
N ARG A 6 4.80 -10.17 -8.08
CA ARG A 6 5.83 -11.21 -7.85
C ARG A 6 6.97 -10.73 -6.94
N MET A 7 7.24 -9.43 -6.90
CA MET A 7 8.19 -8.82 -5.97
C MET A 7 7.44 -8.22 -4.77
N LEU A 8 7.49 -8.92 -3.64
CA LEU A 8 7.05 -8.36 -2.37
C LEU A 8 8.11 -7.35 -1.90
N PRO A 9 7.75 -6.14 -1.48
CA PRO A 9 8.74 -5.24 -0.89
C PRO A 9 9.30 -5.83 0.40
N GLU A 10 10.60 -5.69 0.58
CA GLU A 10 11.24 -6.05 1.84
C GLU A 10 10.94 -5.00 2.91
N ILE A 11 10.06 -5.34 3.85
CA ILE A 11 9.69 -4.47 4.97
C ILE A 11 10.12 -5.14 6.28
N LYS A 12 11.03 -4.50 7.02
CA LYS A 12 11.63 -5.06 8.25
C LYS A 12 11.23 -4.31 9.53
N SER A 13 10.65 -3.12 9.42
CA SER A 13 10.34 -2.26 10.59
C SER A 13 9.15 -1.33 10.32
N SER A 14 8.85 -0.44 11.26
CA SER A 14 7.87 0.62 11.03
C SER A 14 8.41 1.66 10.07
N VAL A 15 7.78 1.74 8.90
CA VAL A 15 8.23 2.57 7.79
C VAL A 15 7.07 3.14 6.99
N PHE A 16 7.32 4.27 6.36
CA PHE A 16 6.63 4.67 5.15
C PHE A 16 7.37 4.08 3.95
N TRP A 17 6.63 3.48 3.04
CA TRP A 17 7.16 2.88 1.81
C TRP A 17 6.48 3.51 0.60
N GLU A 18 7.26 3.77 -0.45
CA GLU A 18 6.80 4.34 -1.72
C GLU A 18 7.62 3.82 -2.89
N CYS A 19 7.09 3.97 -4.10
CA CYS A 19 7.75 3.58 -5.35
C CYS A 19 7.81 4.72 -6.36
N SER A 20 8.72 4.57 -7.34
CA SER A 20 8.68 5.33 -8.58
C SER A 20 7.31 5.21 -9.26
N PRO A 21 6.88 6.23 -10.03
CA PRO A 21 5.61 6.17 -10.73
C PRO A 21 5.58 5.01 -11.73
N ALA A 22 4.47 4.30 -11.74
CA ALA A 22 4.14 3.31 -12.75
C ALA A 22 3.40 4.00 -13.90
N TYR A 23 3.88 3.81 -15.13
CA TYR A 23 3.25 4.30 -16.36
C TYR A 23 3.60 3.36 -17.52
N ASN A 24 3.11 3.64 -18.73
CA ASN A 24 3.38 2.85 -19.94
C ASN A 24 3.15 1.33 -19.74
N GLY A 25 1.96 0.95 -19.24
CA GLY A 25 1.66 -0.47 -18.99
C GLY A 25 2.50 -1.14 -17.89
N GLY A 26 3.25 -0.37 -17.09
CA GLY A 26 4.12 -0.87 -16.03
C GLY A 26 5.57 -1.14 -16.48
N ASP A 27 5.93 -0.65 -17.66
CA ASP A 27 7.28 -0.68 -18.23
C ASP A 27 8.16 0.52 -17.80
N SER A 28 7.78 1.18 -16.71
CA SER A 28 8.64 2.19 -16.09
C SER A 28 9.71 1.56 -15.18
N LEU A 29 10.82 2.29 -15.01
CA LEU A 29 11.86 1.93 -14.05
C LEU A 29 11.28 1.85 -12.64
N PHE A 30 11.61 0.77 -11.94
CA PHE A 30 11.14 0.51 -10.59
C PHE A 30 12.20 0.88 -9.56
N HIS A 31 11.87 1.81 -8.68
CA HIS A 31 12.64 2.13 -7.49
C HIS A 31 11.70 2.16 -6.29
N SER A 32 12.16 1.69 -5.13
CA SER A 32 11.40 1.83 -3.88
C SER A 32 12.20 2.61 -2.84
N LYS A 33 11.52 3.47 -2.09
CA LYS A 33 12.09 4.20 -0.96
C LYS A 33 11.39 3.80 0.32
N ILE A 34 12.17 3.76 1.40
CA ILE A 34 11.73 3.45 2.75
C ILE A 34 12.18 4.60 3.66
N LYS A 35 11.24 5.17 4.41
CA LYS A 35 11.53 6.16 5.45
C LYS A 35 11.08 5.61 6.79
N SER A 36 11.93 5.67 7.80
CA SER A 36 11.55 5.26 9.16
C SER A 36 10.30 6.01 9.62
N ALA A 37 9.34 5.27 10.14
CA ALA A 37 8.11 5.80 10.72
C ALA A 37 7.98 5.45 12.21
N ALA A 38 9.04 4.92 12.85
CA ALA A 38 8.97 4.38 14.21
C ALA A 38 8.47 5.38 15.27
N ARG A 39 8.70 6.69 15.09
CA ARG A 39 8.18 7.74 15.98
C ARG A 39 6.69 8.02 15.77
N VAL A 40 6.20 7.94 14.53
CA VAL A 40 4.81 8.26 14.16
C VAL A 40 3.91 7.03 14.25
N LEU A 41 4.45 5.86 13.91
CA LEU A 41 3.79 4.57 13.89
C LEU A 41 4.62 3.55 14.68
N PRO A 42 4.72 3.65 16.02
CA PRO A 42 5.42 2.66 16.81
C PRO A 42 4.92 1.23 16.53
N ALA A 43 5.80 0.23 16.64
CA ALA A 43 5.40 -1.17 16.42
C ALA A 43 4.27 -1.65 17.37
N LYS A 44 4.10 -0.98 18.52
CA LYS A 44 3.03 -1.26 19.49
C LYS A 44 1.71 -0.59 19.15
N THR A 45 1.62 0.24 18.11
CA THR A 45 0.38 0.92 17.72
C THR A 45 -0.73 -0.11 17.46
N PRO A 46 -1.88 0.00 18.14
CA PRO A 46 -3.00 -0.92 17.95
C PRO A 46 -3.64 -0.70 16.57
N ALA A 47 -4.10 -1.78 15.95
CA ALA A 47 -4.85 -1.69 14.72
C ALA A 47 -6.26 -1.16 14.99
N ASP A 48 -6.70 -0.18 14.20
CA ASP A 48 -8.06 0.33 14.20
C ASP A 48 -8.74 0.03 12.87
N ARG A 49 -9.63 -0.97 12.89
CA ARG A 49 -10.41 -1.40 11.73
C ARG A 49 -11.65 -0.56 11.49
N ASN A 50 -12.09 0.25 12.46
CA ASN A 50 -13.37 0.94 12.43
C ASN A 50 -13.53 1.85 11.20
N PRO A 51 -12.51 2.63 10.77
CA PRO A 51 -12.60 3.46 9.57
C PRO A 51 -12.88 2.66 8.29
N PHE A 52 -12.55 1.36 8.26
CA PHE A 52 -12.72 0.48 7.11
C PHE A 52 -13.71 -0.66 7.36
N ALA A 53 -14.45 -0.66 8.47
CA ALA A 53 -15.30 -1.78 8.89
C ALA A 53 -16.33 -2.18 7.83
N MET A 54 -16.92 -1.21 7.11
CA MET A 54 -17.87 -1.48 6.03
C MET A 54 -17.22 -2.22 4.85
N HIS A 55 -15.99 -1.84 4.49
CA HIS A 55 -15.24 -2.46 3.40
C HIS A 55 -14.79 -3.88 3.81
N LEU A 56 -14.26 -4.03 5.02
CA LEU A 56 -13.81 -5.31 5.57
C LEU A 56 -14.96 -6.32 5.65
N ARG A 57 -16.15 -5.90 6.13
CA ARG A 57 -17.34 -6.76 6.20
C ARG A 57 -17.79 -7.26 4.83
N ARG A 58 -17.78 -6.39 3.81
CA ARG A 58 -18.17 -6.74 2.43
C ARG A 58 -17.18 -7.70 1.77
N ALA A 59 -15.91 -7.60 2.12
CA ALA A 59 -14.84 -8.37 1.49
C ALA A 59 -14.77 -9.84 1.93
N ARG A 60 -15.42 -10.24 3.03
CA ARG A 60 -15.50 -11.63 3.50
C ARG A 60 -14.14 -12.36 3.54
N GLY A 61 -13.12 -11.72 4.11
CA GLY A 61 -11.82 -12.35 4.34
C GLY A 61 -10.82 -12.28 3.18
N VAL A 62 -11.10 -11.50 2.12
CA VAL A 62 -10.11 -11.20 1.07
C VAL A 62 -9.70 -9.72 1.05
N PRO A 63 -8.54 -9.36 0.48
CA PRO A 63 -8.15 -7.96 0.31
C PRO A 63 -9.15 -7.18 -0.54
N VAL A 64 -9.43 -5.94 -0.17
CA VAL A 64 -10.43 -5.09 -0.82
C VAL A 64 -9.84 -3.77 -1.28
N SER A 65 -10.35 -3.27 -2.40
CA SER A 65 -10.02 -1.94 -2.92
C SER A 65 -11.25 -1.03 -2.96
N PHE A 66 -11.03 0.26 -2.71
CA PHE A 66 -12.08 1.30 -2.74
C PHE A 66 -11.46 2.68 -2.96
N ARG A 67 -12.27 3.66 -3.38
CA ARG A 67 -11.81 5.06 -3.49
C ARG A 67 -11.67 5.68 -2.11
N SER A 68 -10.61 6.45 -1.88
CA SER A 68 -10.44 7.21 -0.65
C SER A 68 -11.47 8.34 -0.57
N SER A 69 -12.15 8.48 0.58
CA SER A 69 -13.07 9.60 0.83
C SER A 69 -12.33 10.93 0.99
N SER A 70 -11.11 10.92 1.52
CA SER A 70 -10.28 12.11 1.71
C SER A 70 -9.40 12.46 0.51
N THR A 71 -9.33 11.56 -0.49
CA THR A 71 -8.50 11.75 -1.68
C THR A 71 -9.18 11.13 -2.90
N PRO A 72 -10.02 11.87 -3.64
CA PRO A 72 -10.78 11.31 -4.75
C PRO A 72 -9.94 10.65 -5.85
N SER A 73 -8.68 11.08 -6.03
CA SER A 73 -7.71 10.53 -6.99
C SER A 73 -6.92 9.31 -6.47
N THR A 74 -7.19 8.83 -5.25
CA THR A 74 -6.50 7.68 -4.65
C THR A 74 -7.46 6.49 -4.52
N THR A 75 -7.02 5.34 -5.03
CA THR A 75 -7.58 4.04 -4.66
C THR A 75 -6.78 3.48 -3.48
N LEU A 76 -7.47 3.03 -2.44
CA LEU A 76 -6.89 2.30 -1.32
C LEU A 76 -7.06 0.81 -1.52
N VAL A 77 -6.06 0.02 -1.13
CA VAL A 77 -6.10 -1.44 -1.05
C VAL A 77 -5.70 -1.86 0.36
N ILE A 78 -6.54 -2.62 1.03
CA ILE A 78 -6.33 -3.06 2.42
C ILE A 78 -6.40 -4.58 2.53
N PRO A 79 -5.66 -5.20 3.47
CA PRO A 79 -5.80 -6.63 3.76
C PRO A 79 -7.12 -6.90 4.48
N PRO A 80 -7.60 -8.16 4.47
CA PRO A 80 -8.72 -8.56 5.29
C PRO A 80 -8.40 -8.45 6.77
N ASP A 81 -9.43 -8.41 7.60
CA ASP A 81 -9.28 -8.53 9.03
C ASP A 81 -9.17 -10.01 9.43
N SER A 82 -7.96 -10.41 9.83
CA SER A 82 -7.66 -11.75 10.36
C SER A 82 -7.44 -11.77 11.86
N GLY A 83 -7.88 -10.72 12.58
CA GLY A 83 -7.69 -10.58 14.03
C GLY A 83 -6.26 -10.23 14.45
N LYS A 84 -5.39 -9.87 13.50
CA LYS A 84 -3.98 -9.53 13.74
C LYS A 84 -3.76 -8.02 13.76
N ASN A 85 -2.67 -7.60 14.40
CA ASN A 85 -2.29 -6.20 14.38
C ASN A 85 -1.71 -5.80 13.01
N PHE A 86 -2.55 -5.20 12.16
CA PHE A 86 -2.18 -4.65 10.86
C PHE A 86 -2.14 -3.12 10.85
N SER A 87 -1.74 -2.48 11.95
CA SER A 87 -1.83 -1.01 12.09
C SER A 87 -1.04 -0.21 11.05
N HIS A 88 0.05 -0.77 10.52
CA HIS A 88 0.85 -0.19 9.43
C HIS A 88 1.62 -1.29 8.69
N ILE A 89 2.29 -0.96 7.59
CA ILE A 89 2.96 -1.94 6.71
C ILE A 89 3.99 -2.80 7.44
N GLY A 90 4.78 -2.21 8.35
CA GLY A 90 5.70 -2.95 9.22
C GLY A 90 5.03 -4.03 10.06
N ASN A 91 3.93 -3.68 10.74
CA ASN A 91 3.17 -4.63 11.55
C ASN A 91 2.46 -5.68 10.69
N PHE A 92 1.94 -5.28 9.53
CA PHE A 92 1.43 -6.23 8.55
C PHE A 92 2.50 -7.25 8.18
N TYR A 93 3.72 -6.84 7.80
CA TYR A 93 4.81 -7.77 7.48
C TYR A 93 5.26 -8.61 8.69
N LYS A 94 5.21 -8.06 9.90
CA LYS A 94 5.58 -8.81 11.11
C LYS A 94 4.57 -9.91 11.45
N HIS A 95 3.28 -9.65 11.29
CA HIS A 95 2.22 -10.51 11.83
C HIS A 95 1.49 -11.34 10.76
N SER A 96 1.52 -10.92 9.50
CA SER A 96 0.84 -11.65 8.40
C SER A 96 1.58 -12.92 7.99
N THR A 97 0.82 -13.90 7.48
CA THR A 97 1.36 -15.05 6.76
C THR A 97 1.84 -14.63 5.37
N LEU A 98 2.67 -15.47 4.74
CA LEU A 98 3.05 -15.28 3.34
C LEU A 98 1.83 -15.23 2.41
N GLY A 99 0.80 -16.02 2.69
CA GLY A 99 -0.45 -16.03 1.92
C GLY A 99 -1.19 -14.68 1.98
N GLU A 100 -1.30 -14.09 3.18
CA GLU A 100 -1.90 -12.76 3.36
C GLU A 100 -1.11 -11.67 2.62
N ARG A 101 0.23 -11.72 2.67
CA ARG A 101 1.08 -10.78 1.92
C ARG A 101 0.86 -10.91 0.43
N LYS A 102 0.95 -12.14 -0.10
CA LYS A 102 0.72 -12.41 -1.54
C LYS A 102 -0.68 -11.97 -1.96
N ALA A 103 -1.70 -12.22 -1.15
CA ALA A 103 -3.06 -11.81 -1.46
C ALA A 103 -3.18 -10.28 -1.55
N LEU A 104 -2.62 -9.53 -0.57
CA LEU A 104 -2.63 -8.07 -0.60
C LEU A 104 -1.95 -7.53 -1.86
N TRP A 105 -0.73 -7.99 -2.14
CA TRP A 105 0.04 -7.47 -3.27
C TRP A 105 -0.50 -7.90 -4.63
N ARG A 106 -1.12 -9.09 -4.74
CA ARG A 106 -1.89 -9.48 -5.92
C ARG A 106 -3.05 -8.53 -6.17
N LYS A 107 -3.79 -8.15 -5.14
CA LYS A 107 -4.88 -7.16 -5.27
C LYS A 107 -4.35 -5.80 -5.68
N VAL A 108 -3.22 -5.35 -5.12
CA VAL A 108 -2.54 -4.12 -5.55
C VAL A 108 -2.17 -4.18 -7.04
N ALA A 109 -1.55 -5.27 -7.50
CA ALA A 109 -1.16 -5.45 -8.90
C ALA A 109 -2.38 -5.39 -9.85
N ILE A 110 -3.47 -6.09 -9.51
CA ILE A 110 -4.72 -6.05 -10.28
C ILE A 110 -5.26 -4.63 -10.41
N GLU A 111 -5.31 -3.87 -9.31
CA GLU A 111 -5.82 -2.49 -9.37
C GLU A 111 -4.86 -1.53 -10.08
N LEU A 112 -3.55 -1.79 -10.00
CA LEU A 112 -2.54 -1.04 -10.72
C LEU A 112 -2.65 -1.28 -12.23
N GLU A 113 -2.75 -2.53 -12.67
CA GLU A 113 -2.91 -2.90 -14.08
C GLU A 113 -4.16 -2.25 -14.69
N LYS A 114 -5.30 -2.24 -13.96
CA LYS A 114 -6.50 -1.53 -14.41
C LYS A 114 -6.28 -0.04 -14.62
N LYS A 115 -5.47 0.61 -13.78
CA LYS A 115 -5.14 2.03 -13.89
C LYS A 115 -4.22 2.29 -15.09
N LEU A 116 -3.18 1.48 -15.22
CA LEU A 116 -2.23 1.55 -16.34
C LEU A 116 -2.89 1.31 -17.70
N ALA A 117 -3.86 0.38 -17.76
CA ALA A 117 -4.65 0.13 -18.97
C ALA A 117 -5.50 1.34 -19.41
N ARG A 118 -5.76 2.30 -18.50
CA ARG A 118 -6.40 3.58 -18.83
C ARG A 118 -5.40 4.68 -19.18
N GLY A 119 -4.11 4.37 -19.30
CA GLY A 119 -3.05 5.34 -19.55
C GLY A 119 -2.70 6.20 -18.34
N GLU A 120 -3.10 5.83 -17.13
CA GLU A 120 -2.81 6.60 -15.92
C GLU A 120 -1.34 6.44 -15.49
N THR A 121 -0.71 7.55 -15.06
CA THR A 121 0.51 7.50 -14.24
C THR A 121 0.11 7.31 -12.77
N VAL A 122 0.65 6.27 -12.13
CA VAL A 122 0.22 5.84 -10.79
C VAL A 122 1.38 5.83 -9.82
N TYR A 123 1.17 6.49 -8.68
CA TYR A 123 2.07 6.50 -7.54
C TYR A 123 1.58 5.48 -6.51
N VAL A 124 2.45 4.51 -6.17
CA VAL A 124 2.15 3.47 -5.18
C VAL A 124 2.89 3.76 -3.89
N SER A 125 2.17 3.83 -2.78
CA SER A 125 2.76 4.06 -1.45
C SER A 125 1.92 3.47 -0.33
N THR A 126 2.48 3.42 0.87
CA THR A 126 1.74 3.08 2.10
C THR A 126 1.66 4.30 3.00
N HIS A 127 0.53 4.45 3.71
CA HIS A 127 0.41 5.41 4.79
C HIS A 127 -0.17 4.73 6.03
N GLY A 128 -0.13 5.44 7.16
CA GLY A 128 -0.67 4.93 8.43
C GLY A 128 -0.90 6.01 9.49
N GLY A 129 -0.42 7.25 9.29
CA GLY A 129 -0.48 8.29 10.32
C GLY A 129 -1.88 8.82 10.66
N GLY A 130 -2.87 8.63 9.80
CA GLY A 130 -4.25 9.09 10.05
C GLY A 130 -5.26 7.96 10.35
N VAL A 131 -4.97 6.74 9.88
CA VAL A 131 -5.76 5.54 10.14
C VAL A 131 -4.78 4.42 10.43
N HIS A 132 -4.84 3.86 11.63
CA HIS A 132 -3.99 2.76 12.08
C HIS A 132 -4.47 1.42 11.53
N TRP A 133 -4.52 1.33 10.20
CA TRP A 133 -4.74 0.10 9.45
C TRP A 133 -3.97 0.21 8.16
N VAL A 134 -3.18 -0.80 7.81
CA VAL A 134 -2.35 -0.78 6.61
C VAL A 134 -3.24 -0.59 5.37
N HIS A 135 -2.89 0.42 4.57
CA HIS A 135 -3.52 0.68 3.30
C HIS A 135 -2.46 1.06 2.28
N VAL A 136 -2.44 0.33 1.17
CA VAL A 136 -1.66 0.67 -0.01
C VAL A 136 -2.47 1.67 -0.83
N ARG A 137 -1.83 2.76 -1.23
CA ARG A 137 -2.40 3.86 -1.98
C ARG A 137 -1.95 3.75 -3.42
N LEU A 138 -2.89 3.82 -4.35
CA LEU A 138 -2.64 3.98 -5.79
C LEU A 138 -3.22 5.34 -6.19
N SER A 139 -2.34 6.35 -6.28
CA SER A 139 -2.73 7.75 -6.47
C SER A 139 -2.30 8.27 -7.83
N LEU A 140 -3.08 9.18 -8.41
CA LEU A 140 -2.71 9.87 -9.67
C LEU A 140 -1.74 11.03 -9.46
N THR A 141 -1.65 11.51 -8.22
CA THR A 141 -0.71 12.56 -7.81
C THR A 141 0.25 11.98 -6.76
N PRO A 142 1.49 12.48 -6.70
CA PRO A 142 2.37 12.15 -5.60
C PRO A 142 1.77 12.69 -4.29
N ARG A 143 1.90 11.92 -3.20
CA ARG A 143 1.71 12.42 -1.84
C ARG A 143 3.03 12.22 -1.08
N TYR A 144 3.54 13.31 -0.48
CA TYR A 144 4.73 13.47 0.39
C TYR A 144 5.26 12.17 1.06
N ASN A 145 6.56 11.84 1.17
CA ASN A 145 7.83 12.56 1.05
C ASN A 145 8.81 11.74 0.17
N VAL A 146 9.09 12.13 -1.09
CA VAL A 146 10.44 12.33 -1.70
C VAL A 146 10.24 12.85 -3.14
N THR A 147 9.91 14.13 -3.27
CA THR A 147 10.49 15.01 -4.30
C THR A 147 11.52 15.83 -3.50
N ASP A 148 12.77 15.38 -3.31
CA ASP A 148 13.91 15.73 -4.17
C ASP A 148 15.09 14.78 -3.92
N VAL A 149 15.15 13.64 -4.61
CA VAL A 149 16.44 12.95 -4.79
C VAL A 149 16.44 12.34 -6.17
N ALA A 150 17.40 12.77 -6.99
CA ALA A 150 17.71 12.18 -8.28
C ALA A 150 17.66 10.66 -8.20
N TYR A 151 17.09 10.04 -9.24
CA TYR A 151 17.27 8.61 -9.44
C TYR A 151 18.77 8.37 -9.53
N VAL A 152 19.33 7.63 -8.57
CA VAL A 152 20.67 7.09 -8.75
C VAL A 152 20.50 5.96 -9.75
N ALA A 153 21.19 6.09 -10.89
CA ALA A 153 21.19 5.13 -11.98
C ALA A 153 21.65 3.74 -11.52
#